data_AF-A0A6B2G775-F1
#
_entry.id   AF-A0A6B2G775-F1
#
_cell.length_a   1.000
_cell.length_b   1.000
_cell.length_c   1.000
_cell.angle_alpha   90.00
_cell.angle_beta   90.00
_cell.angle_gamma   90.00
#
_symmetry.space_group_name_H-M   'P 1'
#
loop_
_entity.id
_entity.type
_entity.pdbx_description
1 polymer ?
#
loop_
_entity_poly.entity_id
_entity_poly.type
_entity_poly.pdbx_seq_one_letter_code
_entity_poly.pdbx_strand_id
1 'polypeptide(L)'
;AYFFRKYGLSLPPLKMIFDFITDINISQENSELYFKLLMKSDKLSNETDDNVFTASFMPRNLSEVLDCEKDVVNCLKGNTDDILYTSVTGMTHLLIDQTNSLSSAEKSEYSDLDVDADADQVEHHHLNSQKLSKEEIREQRKHNKELVKLENREKRKCKIPKHIKKLLGKKHSKKKA
;
A
#
# COMPACT_ATOMS: atom_id res chain seq x y z
N ALA A 1 -22.62 20.77 -3.25
CA ALA A 1 -22.14 22.10 -2.84
C ALA A 1 -22.92 23.26 -3.46
N TYR A 2 -23.14 23.26 -4.79
CA TYR A 2 -23.78 24.39 -5.53
C TYR A 2 -25.07 24.94 -4.93
N PHE A 3 -25.96 24.06 -4.44
CA PHE A 3 -27.22 24.49 -3.84
C PHE A 3 -27.00 25.45 -2.66
N PHE A 4 -26.22 25.04 -1.65
CA PHE A 4 -26.01 25.84 -0.43
C PHE A 4 -25.19 27.11 -0.69
N ARG A 5 -24.27 27.08 -1.67
CA ARG A 5 -23.52 28.27 -2.11
C ARG A 5 -24.43 29.35 -2.66
N LYS A 6 -25.52 28.97 -3.36
CA LYS A 6 -26.55 29.90 -3.83
C LYS A 6 -27.23 30.67 -2.69
N TYR A 7 -27.28 30.09 -1.49
CA TYR A 7 -27.84 30.71 -0.29
C TYR A 7 -26.79 31.45 0.56
N GLY A 8 -25.57 31.63 0.04
CA GLY A 8 -24.49 32.36 0.74
C GLY A 8 -23.86 31.58 1.89
N LEU A 9 -24.06 30.26 1.96
CA LEU A 9 -23.42 29.43 2.97
C LEU A 9 -21.99 29.10 2.54
N SER A 10 -21.04 29.36 3.44
CA SER A 10 -19.64 28.97 3.29
C SER A 10 -19.51 27.46 3.51
N LEU A 11 -18.90 26.77 2.55
CA LEU A 11 -18.70 25.32 2.58
C LEU A 11 -17.22 24.99 2.48
N PRO A 12 -16.79 23.88 3.11
CA PRO A 12 -15.51 23.27 2.82
C PRO A 12 -15.41 22.83 1.34
N PRO A 13 -14.19 22.59 0.84
CA PRO A 13 -13.94 22.04 -0.50
C PRO A 13 -14.66 20.71 -0.71
N LEU A 14 -15.05 20.42 -1.95
CA LEU A 14 -15.82 19.23 -2.28
C LEU A 14 -15.08 17.94 -1.91
N LYS A 15 -13.75 17.89 -2.11
CA LYS A 15 -12.90 16.77 -1.71
C LYS A 15 -13.02 16.47 -0.22
N MET A 16 -12.98 17.49 0.64
CA MET A 16 -13.05 17.31 2.09
C MET A 16 -14.43 16.80 2.54
N ILE A 17 -15.50 17.28 1.91
CA ILE A 17 -16.86 16.78 2.16
C ILE A 17 -16.98 15.33 1.70
N PHE A 18 -16.40 15.01 0.54
CA PHE A 18 -16.40 13.67 -0.01
C PHE A 18 -15.70 12.69 0.91
N ASP A 19 -14.47 13.00 1.32
CA ASP A 19 -13.68 12.17 2.24
C ASP A 19 -14.44 11.91 3.54
N PHE A 20 -15.06 12.96 4.12
CA PHE A 20 -15.91 12.83 5.31
C PHE A 20 -17.12 11.88 5.13
N ILE A 21 -17.68 11.77 3.92
CA ILE A 21 -18.81 10.87 3.67
C ILE A 21 -18.33 9.44 3.44
N THR A 22 -17.19 9.26 2.79
CA THR A 22 -16.68 7.94 2.38
C THR A 22 -15.78 7.27 3.40
N ASP A 23 -15.24 8.02 4.36
CA ASP A 23 -14.33 7.48 5.36
C ASP A 23 -15.02 6.47 6.27
N ILE A 24 -14.55 5.22 6.19
CA ILE A 24 -15.06 4.08 6.97
C ILE A 24 -14.84 4.26 8.47
N ASN A 25 -13.84 5.07 8.87
CA ASN A 25 -13.47 5.30 10.27
C ASN A 25 -14.42 6.27 11.00
N ILE A 26 -15.32 6.94 10.29
CA ILE A 26 -16.23 7.93 10.89
C ILE A 26 -17.44 7.20 11.48
N SER A 27 -17.37 6.93 12.79
CA SER A 27 -18.49 6.44 13.58
C SER A 27 -19.40 7.58 14.05
N GLN A 28 -20.63 7.24 14.44
CA GLN A 28 -21.64 8.19 14.92
C GLN A 28 -21.17 8.98 16.15
N GLU A 29 -20.38 8.35 17.04
CA GLU A 29 -19.79 9.00 18.22
C GLU A 29 -18.74 10.06 17.87
N ASN A 30 -17.97 9.86 16.80
CA ASN A 30 -16.87 10.74 16.39
C ASN A 30 -17.26 11.74 15.30
N SER A 31 -18.44 11.57 14.71
CA SER A 31 -18.94 12.37 13.59
C SER A 31 -18.98 13.87 13.91
N GLU A 32 -19.41 14.24 15.12
CA GLU A 32 -19.52 15.63 15.56
C GLU A 32 -18.15 16.31 15.68
N LEU A 33 -17.15 15.57 16.17
CA LEU A 33 -15.78 16.08 16.29
C LEU A 33 -15.14 16.30 14.91
N TYR A 34 -15.31 15.34 13.99
CA TYR A 34 -14.83 15.48 12.61
C TYR A 34 -15.54 16.62 11.89
N PHE A 35 -16.85 16.76 12.06
CA PHE A 35 -17.60 17.87 11.48
C PHE A 35 -17.10 19.23 12.03
N LYS A 36 -16.85 19.33 13.34
CA LYS A 36 -16.29 20.54 13.95
C LYS A 36 -14.89 20.85 13.42
N LEU A 37 -14.06 19.83 13.22
CA LEU A 37 -12.73 19.98 12.63
C LEU A 37 -12.83 20.47 11.17
N LEU A 38 -13.75 19.90 10.41
CA LEU A 38 -14.02 20.29 9.02
C LEU A 38 -14.47 21.75 8.93
N MET A 39 -15.37 22.19 9.81
CA MET A 39 -15.83 23.58 9.87
C MET A 39 -14.74 24.56 10.36
N LYS A 40 -13.77 24.09 11.13
CA LYS A 40 -12.63 24.90 11.60
C LYS A 40 -11.55 25.05 10.52
N SER A 41 -11.56 24.23 9.48
CA SER A 41 -10.58 24.35 8.41
C SER A 41 -10.79 25.65 7.63
N ASP A 42 -9.78 26.50 7.57
CA ASP A 42 -9.81 27.77 6.82
C ASP A 42 -9.79 27.56 5.30
N LYS A 43 -9.73 26.31 4.84
CA LYS A 43 -9.75 25.96 3.42
C LYS A 43 -11.15 26.19 2.91
N LEU A 44 -11.30 27.19 2.04
CA LEU A 44 -12.56 27.49 1.38
C LEU A 44 -12.64 26.77 0.03
N SER A 45 -13.85 26.39 -0.37
CA SER A 45 -14.12 25.81 -1.69
C SER A 45 -13.71 26.75 -2.83
N ASN A 46 -12.78 26.28 -3.67
CA ASN A 46 -12.44 26.90 -4.96
C ASN A 46 -13.27 26.23 -6.06
N GLU A 47 -13.96 27.02 -6.89
CA GLU A 47 -14.79 26.47 -7.97
C GLU A 47 -13.97 25.67 -8.99
N THR A 48 -12.73 26.11 -9.26
CA THR A 48 -11.82 25.42 -10.17
C THR A 48 -11.48 24.03 -9.67
N ASP A 49 -11.11 23.92 -8.39
CA ASP A 49 -10.65 22.67 -7.80
C ASP A 49 -11.82 21.69 -7.64
N ASP A 50 -13.00 22.20 -7.27
CA ASP A 50 -14.23 21.40 -7.21
C ASP A 50 -14.65 20.88 -8.60
N ASN A 51 -14.48 21.69 -9.66
CA ASN A 51 -14.72 21.26 -11.04
C ASN A 51 -13.70 20.20 -11.51
N VAL A 52 -12.42 20.38 -11.19
CA VAL A 52 -11.39 19.38 -11.50
C VAL A 52 -11.70 18.07 -10.77
N PHE A 53 -12.07 18.15 -9.50
CA PHE A 53 -12.42 16.97 -8.70
C PHE A 53 -13.64 16.23 -9.26
N THR A 54 -14.69 16.95 -9.68
CA THR A 54 -15.89 16.33 -10.29
C THR A 54 -15.64 15.76 -11.68
N ALA A 55 -14.75 16.36 -12.48
CA ALA A 55 -14.40 15.86 -13.80
C ALA A 55 -13.42 14.68 -13.76
N SER A 56 -12.67 14.53 -12.67
CA SER A 56 -11.71 13.44 -12.49
C SER A 56 -12.43 12.09 -12.35
N PHE A 57 -11.92 11.09 -13.06
CA PHE A 57 -12.43 9.73 -12.92
C PHE A 57 -12.05 9.16 -11.55
N MET A 58 -13.04 8.70 -10.80
CA MET A 58 -12.85 8.14 -9.46
C MET A 58 -13.26 6.66 -9.44
N PRO A 59 -12.28 5.74 -9.42
CA PRO A 59 -12.53 4.30 -9.34
C PRO A 59 -13.37 3.92 -8.12
N ARG A 60 -14.30 2.97 -8.30
CA ARG A 60 -15.11 2.43 -7.19
C ARG A 60 -14.41 1.28 -6.46
N ASN A 61 -13.60 0.52 -7.20
CA ASN A 61 -12.83 -0.61 -6.69
C ASN A 61 -11.37 -0.51 -7.20
N LEU A 62 -10.45 -1.24 -6.56
CA LEU A 62 -9.05 -1.27 -6.98
C LEU A 62 -8.81 -1.97 -8.31
N SER A 63 -9.79 -2.73 -8.81
CA SER A 63 -9.69 -3.44 -10.10
C SER A 63 -9.84 -2.50 -11.31
N GLU A 64 -10.49 -1.35 -11.13
CA GLU A 64 -10.62 -0.29 -12.13
C GLU A 64 -9.37 0.59 -12.23
N VAL A 65 -8.40 0.44 -11.31
CA VAL A 65 -7.15 1.18 -11.29
C VAL A 65 -6.11 0.44 -12.13
N LEU A 66 -5.50 1.14 -13.10
CA LEU A 66 -4.48 0.56 -13.99
C LEU A 66 -3.24 0.08 -13.23
N ASP A 67 -2.69 0.93 -12.36
CA ASP A 67 -1.41 0.70 -11.67
C ASP A 67 -1.58 0.76 -10.13
N CYS A 68 -2.47 -0.06 -9.58
CA CYS A 68 -2.78 -0.02 -8.14
C CYS A 68 -1.55 -0.26 -7.24
N GLU A 69 -0.59 -1.06 -7.67
CA GLU A 69 0.63 -1.34 -6.92
C GLU A 69 1.50 -0.09 -6.71
N LYS A 70 1.64 0.75 -7.75
CA LYS A 70 2.41 1.99 -7.67
C LYS A 70 1.76 2.96 -6.68
N ASP A 71 0.44 3.03 -6.72
CA ASP A 71 -0.33 3.93 -5.86
C ASP A 71 -0.32 3.48 -4.40
N VAL A 72 -0.32 2.17 -4.13
CA VAL A 72 -0.08 1.63 -2.79
C VAL A 72 1.30 2.05 -2.29
N VAL A 73 2.35 1.92 -3.10
CA VAL A 73 3.71 2.33 -2.71
C VAL A 73 3.80 3.84 -2.47
N ASN A 74 3.15 4.67 -3.28
CA ASN A 74 3.12 6.12 -3.10
C ASN A 74 2.34 6.52 -1.84
N CYS A 75 1.24 5.83 -1.56
CA CYS A 75 0.48 5.97 -0.32
C CYS A 75 1.36 5.64 0.89
N LEU A 76 2.07 4.51 0.89
CA LEU A 76 2.99 4.13 1.98
C LEU A 76 4.16 5.11 2.17
N LYS A 77 4.56 5.83 1.11
CA LYS A 77 5.58 6.90 1.19
C LYS A 77 5.03 8.22 1.71
N GLY A 78 3.71 8.35 1.89
CA GLY A 78 3.04 9.58 2.30
C GLY A 78 2.66 10.53 1.16
N ASN A 79 2.93 10.18 -0.10
CA ASN A 79 2.51 10.96 -1.26
C ASN A 79 1.09 10.54 -1.67
N THR A 80 0.10 11.10 -0.98
CA THR A 80 -1.32 10.77 -1.15
C THR A 80 -2.12 11.83 -1.91
N ASP A 81 -1.51 12.98 -2.20
CA ASP A 81 -2.19 14.12 -2.81
C ASP A 81 -2.73 13.80 -4.21
N ASP A 82 -2.00 12.99 -4.99
CA ASP A 82 -2.35 12.60 -6.36
C ASP A 82 -3.38 11.47 -6.42
N ILE A 83 -3.57 10.72 -5.33
CA ILE A 83 -4.44 9.53 -5.30
C ILE A 83 -5.80 9.92 -4.72
N LEU A 84 -6.74 10.24 -5.61
CA LEU A 84 -8.04 10.76 -5.20
C LEU A 84 -8.95 9.71 -4.54
N TYR A 85 -8.81 8.43 -4.89
CA TYR A 85 -9.75 7.38 -4.49
C TYR A 85 -9.39 6.67 -3.17
N THR A 86 -8.39 7.18 -2.43
CA THR A 86 -7.88 6.53 -1.20
C THR A 86 -8.96 6.34 -0.14
N SER A 87 -9.86 7.31 0.02
CA SER A 87 -10.97 7.28 0.98
C SER A 87 -12.02 6.22 0.61
N VAL A 88 -12.35 6.08 -0.68
CA VAL A 88 -13.30 5.09 -1.20
C VAL A 88 -12.78 3.66 -1.06
N THR A 89 -11.50 3.45 -1.37
CA THR A 89 -10.89 2.11 -1.33
C THR A 89 -10.40 1.69 0.05
N GLY A 90 -10.51 2.57 1.05
CA GLY A 90 -10.03 2.32 2.41
C GLY A 90 -8.51 2.25 2.54
N MET A 91 -7.76 2.69 1.50
CA MET A 91 -6.30 2.74 1.53
C MET A 91 -5.76 3.70 2.60
N THR A 92 -6.59 4.64 3.06
CA THR A 92 -6.27 5.54 4.18
C THR A 92 -5.95 4.78 5.47
N HIS A 93 -6.49 3.58 5.68
CA HIS A 93 -6.17 2.76 6.86
C HIS A 93 -4.71 2.30 6.90
N LEU A 94 -4.08 2.06 5.74
CA LEU A 94 -2.67 1.67 5.68
C LEU A 94 -1.74 2.77 6.21
N LEU A 95 -2.10 4.04 6.01
CA LEU A 95 -1.37 5.18 6.56
C LEU A 95 -1.51 5.25 8.09
N ILE A 96 -2.73 5.03 8.59
CA ILE A 96 -3.05 5.14 10.03
C ILE A 96 -2.35 4.03 10.81
N ASP A 97 -2.35 2.80 10.30
CA ASP A 97 -1.61 1.68 10.92
C ASP A 97 -0.12 1.96 10.98
N GLN A 98 0.47 2.61 9.98
CA GLN A 98 1.87 3.03 10.05
C GLN A 98 2.09 4.13 11.10
N THR A 99 1.18 5.10 11.25
CA THR A 99 1.34 6.12 12.31
C THR A 99 1.23 5.54 13.72
N ASN A 100 0.44 4.48 13.93
CA ASN A 100 0.42 3.72 15.19
C ASN A 100 1.60 2.73 15.32
N SER A 101 2.14 2.25 14.20
CA SER A 101 3.26 1.29 14.13
C SER A 101 4.63 1.96 13.93
N LEU A 102 4.74 3.29 13.98
CA LEU A 102 6.02 4.02 14.03
C LEU A 102 6.78 3.84 15.37
N SER A 103 6.32 2.90 16.23
CA SER A 103 7.08 2.35 17.35
C SER A 103 7.70 0.98 17.07
N SER A 104 7.50 0.40 15.89
CA SER A 104 8.13 -0.87 15.50
C SER A 104 8.51 -0.83 14.02
N ALA A 105 9.76 -0.45 13.78
CA ALA A 105 10.40 -0.62 12.50
C ALA A 105 10.56 -2.11 12.20
N GLU A 106 9.54 -2.73 11.61
CA GLU A 106 9.66 -4.01 10.92
C GLU A 106 9.26 -3.83 9.46
N LYS A 107 10.31 -3.83 8.65
CA LYS A 107 10.31 -3.98 7.20
C LYS A 107 9.51 -5.24 6.84
N SER A 108 8.24 -5.08 6.48
CA SER A 108 7.43 -6.20 5.98
C SER A 108 7.95 -6.61 4.61
N GLU A 109 8.72 -7.70 4.58
CA GLU A 109 8.93 -8.52 3.38
C GLU A 109 7.56 -8.98 2.88
N TYR A 110 7.12 -8.48 1.73
CA TYR A 110 6.07 -9.14 0.96
C TYR A 110 6.72 -9.97 -0.14
N SER A 111 6.32 -11.22 -0.15
CA SER A 111 6.81 -12.36 -0.88
C SER A 111 6.43 -12.35 -2.36
N ASP A 112 7.36 -12.85 -3.17
CA ASP A 112 7.12 -13.92 -4.14
C ASP A 112 6.02 -13.69 -5.19
N LEU A 113 6.41 -13.06 -6.29
CA LEU A 113 5.77 -13.28 -7.60
C LEU A 113 6.80 -13.92 -8.51
N ASP A 114 6.73 -15.24 -8.59
CA ASP A 114 7.37 -16.08 -9.61
C ASP A 114 6.70 -15.76 -10.96
N VAL A 115 7.21 -14.73 -11.64
CA VAL A 115 6.83 -14.42 -13.02
C VAL A 115 7.86 -15.08 -13.93
N ASP A 116 7.53 -16.30 -14.35
CA ASP A 116 8.14 -16.97 -15.49
C ASP A 116 7.72 -16.21 -16.77
N ALA A 117 8.40 -15.10 -17.03
CA ALA A 117 8.26 -14.35 -18.28
C ALA A 117 9.34 -14.84 -19.25
N ASP A 118 8.90 -15.78 -20.08
CA ASP A 118 9.51 -16.14 -21.36
C ASP A 118 9.92 -14.87 -22.13
N ALA A 119 11.07 -14.97 -22.76
CA ALA A 119 11.72 -13.86 -23.40
C ALA A 119 10.95 -13.45 -24.66
N ASP A 120 10.27 -12.30 -24.62
CA ASP A 120 10.15 -11.50 -25.83
C ASP A 120 10.05 -9.99 -25.54
N GLN A 121 10.81 -9.27 -26.36
CA GLN A 121 11.09 -7.84 -26.39
C GLN A 121 9.94 -6.91 -25.95
N VAL A 122 10.20 -6.10 -24.93
CA VAL A 122 9.56 -4.77 -24.81
C VAL A 122 10.64 -3.76 -24.40
N GLU A 123 10.97 -2.85 -25.33
CA GLU A 123 11.80 -1.68 -25.04
C GLU A 123 11.12 -0.80 -24.00
N HIS A 124 11.67 -0.79 -22.78
CA HIS A 124 11.30 0.18 -21.76
C HIS A 124 12.38 1.23 -21.63
N HIS A 125 12.01 2.47 -21.97
CA HIS A 125 12.79 3.68 -21.83
C HIS A 125 13.04 3.95 -20.32
N HIS A 126 14.11 3.39 -19.76
CA HIS A 126 14.50 3.58 -18.36
C HIS A 126 15.56 4.68 -18.23
N LEU A 127 15.19 5.74 -17.54
CA LEU A 127 16.04 6.87 -17.21
C LEU A 127 17.17 6.42 -16.28
N ASN A 128 18.42 6.61 -16.73
CA ASN A 128 19.65 6.80 -15.95
C ASN A 128 19.94 5.86 -14.76
N SER A 129 19.78 4.55 -14.92
CA SER A 129 20.53 3.59 -14.09
C SER A 129 21.82 3.22 -14.82
N GLN A 130 22.98 3.43 -14.19
CA GLN A 130 24.27 3.02 -14.74
C GLN A 130 24.18 1.52 -15.05
N LYS A 131 24.17 1.16 -16.34
CA LYS A 131 24.10 -0.23 -16.78
C LYS A 131 25.38 -0.92 -16.28
N LEU A 132 25.24 -1.74 -15.24
CA LEU A 132 26.33 -2.59 -14.75
C LEU A 132 26.86 -3.43 -15.91
N SER A 133 28.17 -3.63 -15.95
CA SER A 133 28.79 -4.40 -17.01
C SER A 133 28.28 -5.85 -16.98
N LYS A 134 28.30 -6.52 -18.13
CA LYS A 134 27.88 -7.93 -18.24
C LYS A 134 28.67 -8.84 -17.29
N GLU A 135 29.89 -8.45 -16.95
CA GLU A 135 30.77 -9.15 -16.02
C GLU A 135 30.32 -8.95 -14.56
N GLU A 136 30.04 -7.71 -14.15
CA GLU A 136 29.49 -7.38 -12.83
C GLU A 136 28.19 -8.13 -12.54
N ILE A 137 27.29 -8.21 -13.51
CA ILE A 137 26.03 -8.96 -13.37
C ILE A 137 26.30 -10.45 -13.14
N ARG A 138 27.31 -11.01 -13.83
CA ARG A 138 27.69 -12.43 -13.68
C ARG A 138 28.30 -12.69 -12.31
N GLU A 139 29.08 -11.76 -11.79
CA GLU A 139 29.69 -11.83 -10.45
C GLU A 139 28.66 -11.70 -9.34
N GLN A 140 27.73 -10.74 -9.44
CA GLN A 140 26.63 -10.58 -8.49
C GLN A 140 25.77 -11.85 -8.40
N ARG A 141 25.45 -12.48 -9.53
CA ARG A 141 24.70 -13.75 -9.55
C ARG A 141 25.48 -14.88 -8.87
N LYS A 142 26.79 -14.96 -9.06
CA LYS A 142 27.65 -15.96 -8.39
C LYS A 142 27.68 -15.73 -6.88
N HIS A 143 27.89 -14.48 -6.46
CA HIS A 143 27.94 -14.08 -5.07
C HIS A 143 26.62 -14.38 -4.34
N ASN A 144 25.48 -14.02 -4.94
CA ASN A 144 24.16 -14.33 -4.37
C ASN A 144 23.94 -15.85 -4.27
N LYS A 145 24.33 -16.62 -5.30
CA LYS A 145 24.25 -18.09 -5.27
C LYS A 145 25.11 -18.69 -4.15
N GLU A 146 26.25 -18.08 -3.83
CA GLU A 146 27.12 -18.50 -2.75
C GLU A 146 26.53 -18.18 -1.37
N LEU A 147 26.05 -16.94 -1.17
CA LEU A 147 25.38 -16.52 0.05
C LEU A 147 24.18 -17.42 0.39
N VAL A 148 23.30 -17.66 -0.58
CA VAL A 148 22.12 -18.52 -0.41
C VAL A 148 22.52 -19.97 -0.06
N LYS A 149 23.64 -20.47 -0.59
CA LYS A 149 24.14 -21.81 -0.25
C LYS A 149 24.71 -21.88 1.17
N LEU A 150 25.42 -20.84 1.60
CA LEU A 150 25.97 -20.76 2.96
C LEU A 150 24.85 -20.67 3.99
N GLU A 151 23.89 -19.77 3.78
CA GLU A 151 22.72 -19.61 4.66
C GLU A 151 21.92 -20.92 4.75
N ASN A 152 21.65 -21.58 3.62
CA ASN A 152 20.96 -22.87 3.63
C ASN A 152 21.77 -23.98 4.32
N ARG A 153 23.11 -23.95 4.23
CA ARG A 153 23.98 -24.89 4.95
C ARG A 153 23.88 -24.66 6.45
N GLU A 154 23.88 -23.42 6.91
CA GLU A 154 23.70 -23.06 8.31
C GLU A 154 22.31 -23.44 8.84
N LYS A 155 21.24 -23.14 8.08
CA LYS A 155 19.86 -23.58 8.40
C LYS A 155 19.75 -25.11 8.50
N ARG A 156 20.51 -25.87 7.71
CA ARG A 156 20.55 -27.34 7.79
C ARG A 156 21.31 -27.85 9.01
N LYS A 157 22.32 -27.14 9.52
CA LYS A 157 23.03 -27.51 10.76
C LYS A 157 22.11 -27.50 11.98
N CYS A 158 21.20 -26.52 12.06
CA CYS A 158 20.24 -26.39 13.16
C CYS A 158 18.91 -27.13 12.91
N LYS A 159 18.76 -27.84 11.79
CA LYS A 159 17.50 -28.50 11.42
C LYS A 159 17.20 -29.67 12.36
N ILE A 160 15.99 -29.69 12.93
CA ILE A 160 15.51 -30.78 13.79
C ILE A 160 15.63 -32.12 13.05
N PRO A 161 16.26 -33.15 13.65
CA PRO A 161 16.38 -34.48 13.07
C PRO A 161 15.02 -35.07 12.64
N LYS A 162 15.01 -35.77 11.49
CA LYS A 162 13.79 -36.30 10.86
C LYS A 162 12.97 -37.20 11.79
N HIS A 163 13.64 -38.03 12.61
CA HIS A 163 12.96 -38.94 13.53
C HIS A 163 12.23 -38.20 14.66
N ILE A 164 12.82 -37.12 15.18
CA ILE A 164 12.19 -36.25 16.19
C ILE A 164 10.98 -35.53 15.58
N LYS A 165 11.11 -34.96 14.37
CA LYS A 165 10.00 -34.34 13.64
C LYS A 165 8.83 -35.32 13.43
N LYS A 166 9.12 -36.57 13.02
CA LYS A 166 8.11 -37.62 12.84
C LYS A 166 7.43 -38.00 14.16
N LEU A 167 8.17 -38.04 15.27
CA LEU A 167 7.61 -38.35 16.60
C LEU A 167 6.66 -37.24 17.07
N LEU A 168 7.07 -35.97 16.97
CA LEU A 168 6.24 -34.80 17.31
C LEU A 168 4.95 -34.76 16.48
N GLY A 169 5.05 -35.01 15.18
CA GLY A 169 3.87 -35.08 14.29
C GLY A 169 2.88 -36.19 14.67
N LYS A 170 3.37 -37.39 15.00
CA LYS A 170 2.52 -38.51 15.46
C LYS A 170 1.83 -38.23 16.80
N LYS A 171 2.50 -37.51 17.71
CA LYS A 171 1.88 -37.10 18.99
C LYS A 171 0.76 -36.08 18.77
N HIS A 172 0.93 -35.13 17.85
CA HIS A 172 -0.11 -34.17 17.50
C HIS A 172 -1.32 -34.81 16.81
N SER A 173 -1.12 -35.83 15.96
CA SER A 173 -2.24 -36.54 15.32
C SER A 173 -3.02 -37.42 16.32
N LYS A 174 -2.35 -38.01 17.32
CA LYS A 174 -3.00 -38.82 18.37
C LYS A 174 -3.76 -38.02 19.43
N LYS A 175 -3.44 -36.73 19.62
CA LYS A 175 -4.17 -35.83 20.54
C LYS A 175 -5.44 -35.23 19.92
N LYS A 176 -5.62 -35.35 18.61
CA LYS A 176 -6.79 -34.86 17.86
C LYS A 176 -7.85 -35.94 17.60
N ALA A 177 -7.64 -37.15 18.13
CA ALA A 177 -8.59 -38.26 18.16
C ALA A 177 -8.91 -38.58 19.62
#